data_AF-A0A6N2LIS9-F1
#
_entry.id   AF-A0A6N2LIS9-F1
#
_cell.length_a   1.000
_cell.length_b   1.000
_cell.length_c   1.000
_cell.angle_alpha   90.00
_cell.angle_beta   90.00
_cell.angle_gamma   90.00
#
_symmetry.space_group_name_H-M   'P 1'
#
loop_
_entity.id
_entity.type
_entity.pdbx_description
1 polymer ?
#
loop_
_entity_poly.entity_id
_entity_poly.type
_entity_poly.pdbx_seq_one_letter_code
_entity_poly.pdbx_strand_id
1 'polypeptide(L)'
;MISWMEKFVQKGTEITAPVPMAPPGTTGLGGFEVPSSKGGTLRSDASALNVGVLHLEPTLEVFPLLADPKMYEPNTIDLSDHNELEYWFTVLSEHLSDLVDKAVASEGGTDDAKRRGDAFAHAFSAHLARLMEEPAAYGKLGLANLLELREECLREFQFVDVYRSIKQRENEASLAVLPDLRQDCLH
;
A
#
# COMPACT_ATOMS: atom_id res chain seq x y z
N MET A 1 1.45 -17.68 -33.96
CA MET A 1 0.65 -16.69 -33.21
C MET A 1 1.15 -16.76 -31.78
N ILE A 2 1.60 -15.64 -31.21
CA ILE A 2 2.11 -15.60 -29.83
C ILE A 2 0.88 -15.60 -28.91
N SER A 3 0.89 -16.41 -27.85
CA SER A 3 -0.22 -16.45 -26.88
C SER A 3 -0.38 -15.10 -26.19
N TRP A 4 -1.60 -14.76 -25.75
CA TRP A 4 -1.83 -13.56 -24.93
C TRP A 4 -0.87 -13.51 -23.71
N MET A 5 -0.54 -14.68 -23.13
CA MET A 5 0.35 -14.80 -21.99
C MET A 5 1.80 -14.42 -22.35
N GLU A 6 2.28 -14.90 -23.50
CA GLU A 6 3.62 -14.58 -24.01
C GLU A 6 3.71 -13.09 -24.39
N LYS A 7 2.64 -12.53 -24.98
CA LYS A 7 2.54 -11.10 -25.30
C LYS A 7 2.50 -10.23 -24.04
N PHE A 8 1.86 -10.68 -22.96
CA PHE A 8 1.83 -10.00 -21.67
C PHE A 8 3.24 -9.94 -21.06
N VAL A 9 3.95 -11.07 -21.02
CA VAL A 9 5.33 -11.12 -20.52
C VAL A 9 6.26 -10.24 -21.36
N GLN A 10 6.10 -10.27 -22.68
CA GLN A 10 6.89 -9.41 -23.58
C GLN A 10 6.60 -7.92 -23.32
N LYS A 11 5.33 -7.52 -23.20
CA LYS A 11 4.97 -6.13 -22.92
C LYS A 11 5.39 -5.69 -21.52
N GLY A 12 5.30 -6.56 -20.53
CA GLY A 12 5.78 -6.32 -19.17
C GLY A 12 7.31 -6.19 -19.08
N THR A 13 8.07 -6.83 -19.97
CA THR A 13 9.55 -6.76 -20.00
C THR A 13 10.10 -5.64 -20.88
N GLU A 14 9.41 -5.24 -21.95
CA GLU A 14 9.78 -4.07 -22.78
C GLU A 14 9.73 -2.75 -22.00
N ILE A 15 8.91 -2.66 -20.94
CA ILE A 15 8.78 -1.49 -20.06
C ILE A 15 9.83 -1.51 -18.92
N THR A 16 10.81 -2.42 -18.97
CA THR A 16 11.97 -2.50 -18.05
C THR A 16 13.19 -1.72 -18.57
N ALA A 17 13.10 -1.06 -19.74
CA ALA A 17 14.11 -0.08 -20.13
C ALA A 17 14.21 1.03 -19.06
N PRO A 18 15.43 1.47 -18.69
CA PRO A 18 15.60 2.44 -17.61
C PRO A 18 14.81 3.70 -17.91
N VAL A 19 14.17 4.25 -16.88
CA VAL A 19 13.37 5.48 -16.93
C VAL A 19 14.17 6.55 -17.68
N PRO A 20 13.66 7.08 -18.81
CA PRO A 20 14.27 8.23 -19.45
C PRO A 20 14.25 9.41 -18.46
N MET A 21 15.44 9.82 -18.01
CA MET A 21 15.64 11.03 -17.22
C MET A 21 15.23 12.24 -18.06
N ALA A 22 14.00 12.72 -17.90
CA ALA A 22 13.56 14.01 -18.45
C ALA A 22 13.49 15.04 -17.30
N PRO A 23 13.91 16.30 -17.54
CA PRO A 23 13.88 17.35 -16.52
C PRO A 23 12.44 17.74 -16.17
N PRO A 24 12.20 18.28 -14.95
CA PRO A 24 10.85 18.47 -14.43
C PRO A 24 10.13 19.61 -15.16
N GLY A 25 9.13 19.25 -15.95
CA GLY A 25 8.13 20.16 -16.50
C GLY A 25 6.87 20.14 -15.64
N THR A 26 6.61 21.24 -14.93
CA THR A 26 5.39 21.45 -14.16
C THR A 26 4.19 21.61 -15.10
N THR A 27 3.13 20.81 -14.96
CA THR A 27 1.79 21.19 -15.42
C THR A 27 0.76 20.46 -14.57
N GLY A 28 -0.02 21.24 -13.82
CA GLY A 28 -1.12 20.77 -12.99
C GLY A 28 -2.44 20.64 -13.75
N LEU A 29 -3.49 20.57 -12.92
CA LEU A 29 -4.93 20.42 -13.18
C LEU A 29 -5.47 19.00 -13.40
N GLY A 30 -6.39 18.64 -12.50
CA GLY A 30 -7.31 17.52 -12.63
C GLY A 30 -8.15 17.38 -11.36
N GLY A 31 -9.09 18.31 -11.16
CA GLY A 31 -10.00 18.30 -10.02
C GLY A 31 -11.03 17.17 -10.10
N PHE A 32 -11.28 16.53 -8.96
CA PHE A 32 -12.45 15.70 -8.74
C PHE A 32 -13.13 16.20 -7.46
N GLU A 33 -14.37 16.67 -7.61
CA GLU A 33 -15.22 17.09 -6.49
C GLU A 33 -15.60 15.87 -5.63
N VAL A 34 -15.62 16.08 -4.31
CA VAL A 34 -15.95 15.08 -3.29
C VAL A 34 -17.47 15.08 -3.03
N PRO A 35 -18.16 13.93 -2.99
CA PRO A 35 -19.58 13.88 -2.63
C PRO A 35 -19.76 14.08 -1.12
N SER A 36 -20.74 14.91 -0.75
CA SER A 36 -21.22 15.06 0.62
C SER A 36 -22.28 14.00 0.93
N SER A 37 -22.04 13.09 1.87
CA SER A 37 -23.08 12.23 2.44
C SER A 37 -23.41 12.62 3.89
N LYS A 38 -24.71 12.77 4.15
CA LYS A 38 -25.33 12.91 5.47
C LYS A 38 -25.67 11.51 5.97
N GLY A 39 -25.04 11.05 7.04
CA GLY A 39 -25.34 9.76 7.67
C GLY A 39 -24.51 9.54 8.92
N GLY A 40 -25.06 8.85 9.92
CA GLY A 40 -24.53 8.77 11.28
C GLY A 40 -23.07 8.34 11.36
N THR A 41 -22.24 9.25 11.87
CA THR A 41 -20.79 9.09 12.03
C THR A 41 -20.48 7.94 12.99
N LEU A 42 -19.95 6.84 12.45
CA LEU A 42 -19.18 5.90 13.27
C LEU A 42 -17.77 6.46 13.40
N ARG A 43 -17.34 6.60 14.66
CA ARG A 43 -16.00 7.05 15.00
C ARG A 43 -15.02 5.98 14.51
N SER A 44 -14.09 6.36 13.65
CA SER A 44 -12.98 5.48 13.28
C SER A 44 -12.11 5.32 14.51
N ASP A 45 -12.07 4.10 15.08
CA ASP A 45 -11.13 3.75 16.17
C ASP A 45 -9.68 3.60 15.64
N ALA A 46 -9.40 3.98 14.39
CA ALA A 46 -8.06 3.97 13.79
C ALA A 46 -7.08 4.98 14.40
N SER A 47 -7.51 5.77 15.39
CA SER A 47 -6.76 6.95 15.85
C SER A 47 -6.08 6.79 17.22
N ALA A 48 -5.67 5.58 17.59
CA ALA A 48 -4.86 5.38 18.80
C ALA A 48 -3.36 5.66 18.60
N LEU A 49 -2.88 5.77 17.35
CA LEU A 49 -1.45 5.93 17.03
C LEU A 49 -1.08 7.34 16.52
N ASN A 50 -2.05 8.25 16.41
CA ASN A 50 -1.86 9.55 15.77
C ASN A 50 -1.28 10.61 16.72
N VAL A 51 0.04 10.69 16.81
CA VAL A 51 0.73 11.91 17.26
C VAL A 51 0.90 12.86 16.06
N GLY A 52 -0.01 13.83 15.92
CA GLY A 52 0.35 15.14 15.35
C GLY A 52 0.17 15.42 13.85
N VAL A 53 -0.57 14.64 13.07
CA VAL A 53 -0.85 14.97 11.64
C VAL A 53 -2.35 15.03 11.36
N LEU A 54 -2.82 16.14 10.79
CA LEU A 54 -4.20 16.32 10.33
C LEU A 54 -4.43 15.49 9.06
N HIS A 55 -4.80 14.21 9.21
CA HIS A 55 -5.27 13.39 8.09
C HIS A 55 -6.70 13.80 7.72
N LEU A 56 -6.99 13.92 6.42
CA LEU A 56 -8.36 13.98 5.92
C LEU A 56 -9.02 12.63 6.26
N GLU A 57 -9.85 12.57 7.30
CA GLU A 57 -10.63 11.37 7.62
C GLU A 57 -11.85 11.31 6.68
N PRO A 58 -11.90 10.38 5.71
CA PRO A 58 -13.11 10.17 4.93
C PRO A 58 -14.23 9.72 5.88
N THR A 59 -15.45 10.19 5.62
CA THR A 59 -16.62 9.70 6.34
C THR A 59 -16.88 8.25 5.96
N LEU A 60 -16.63 7.32 6.89
CA LEU A 60 -16.82 5.90 6.68
C LEU A 60 -18.26 5.50 7.03
N GLU A 61 -18.89 4.73 6.14
CA GLU A 61 -20.21 4.12 6.34
C GLU A 61 -20.07 2.59 6.41
N VAL A 62 -20.97 1.93 7.16
CA VAL A 62 -20.99 0.47 7.28
C VAL A 62 -21.33 -0.15 5.93
N PHE A 63 -20.60 -1.21 5.55
CA PHE A 63 -20.90 -1.95 4.33
C PHE A 63 -22.30 -2.59 4.39
N PRO A 64 -23.22 -2.28 3.46
CA PRO A 64 -24.66 -2.59 3.60
C PRO A 64 -25.00 -4.08 3.55
N LEU A 65 -24.08 -4.92 3.05
CA LEU A 65 -24.27 -6.37 2.99
C LEU A 65 -23.70 -7.12 4.21
N LEU A 66 -23.14 -6.42 5.20
CA LEU A 66 -22.73 -7.05 6.45
C LEU A 66 -23.97 -7.56 7.19
N ALA A 67 -24.05 -8.88 7.34
CA ALA A 67 -25.19 -9.55 7.98
C ALA A 67 -25.41 -9.08 9.44
N ASP A 68 -24.32 -8.91 10.19
CA ASP A 68 -24.34 -8.30 11.52
C ASP A 68 -23.12 -7.39 11.71
N PRO A 69 -23.28 -6.06 11.54
CA PRO A 69 -22.19 -5.11 11.72
C PRO A 69 -21.61 -5.07 13.14
N LYS A 70 -22.38 -5.42 14.17
CA LYS A 70 -21.92 -5.33 15.57
C LYS A 70 -21.01 -6.48 15.98
N MET A 71 -21.19 -7.62 15.31
CA MET A 71 -20.41 -8.84 15.55
C MET A 71 -19.28 -9.03 14.52
N TYR A 72 -19.18 -8.13 13.54
CA TYR A 72 -18.15 -8.22 12.49
C TYR A 72 -16.78 -7.86 13.05
N GLU A 73 -15.87 -8.83 13.05
CA GLU A 73 -14.46 -8.64 13.34
C GLU A 73 -13.66 -8.80 12.04
N PRO A 74 -13.07 -7.72 11.49
CA PRO A 74 -12.32 -7.78 10.24
C PRO A 74 -10.97 -8.49 10.40
N ASN A 75 -10.42 -8.57 11.62
CA ASN A 75 -9.14 -9.20 11.85
C ASN A 75 -9.27 -10.73 11.85
N THR A 76 -8.73 -11.37 10.83
CA THR A 76 -8.66 -12.83 10.73
C THR A 76 -7.47 -13.41 11.48
N ILE A 77 -6.49 -12.59 11.82
CA ILE A 77 -5.25 -12.96 12.49
C ILE A 77 -5.15 -12.14 13.78
N ASP A 78 -4.93 -12.83 14.88
CA ASP A 78 -4.78 -12.25 16.21
C ASP A 78 -3.30 -12.09 16.54
N LEU A 79 -2.77 -10.86 16.48
CA LEU A 79 -1.37 -10.60 16.78
C LEU A 79 -1.08 -10.56 18.30
N SER A 80 -2.09 -10.83 19.15
CA SER A 80 -1.83 -11.12 20.56
C SER A 80 -1.26 -12.54 20.77
N ASP A 81 -1.42 -13.45 19.81
CA ASP A 81 -0.67 -14.70 19.77
C ASP A 81 0.78 -14.40 19.39
N HIS A 82 1.71 -14.78 20.27
CA HIS A 82 3.12 -14.56 20.09
C HIS A 82 3.67 -15.22 18.82
N ASN A 83 3.15 -16.38 18.43
CA ASN A 83 3.63 -17.09 17.23
C ASN A 83 3.23 -16.34 15.95
N GLU A 84 2.00 -15.83 15.90
CA GLU A 84 1.53 -15.01 14.77
C GLU A 84 2.32 -13.71 14.70
N LEU A 85 2.55 -13.06 15.85
CA LEU A 85 3.34 -11.83 15.92
C LEU A 85 4.78 -12.05 15.41
N GLU A 86 5.46 -13.11 15.87
CA GLU A 86 6.82 -13.43 15.45
C GLU A 86 6.89 -13.76 13.96
N TYR A 87 5.91 -14.52 13.44
CA TYR A 87 5.81 -14.83 12.01
C TYR A 87 5.68 -13.55 11.18
N TRP A 88 4.72 -12.69 11.49
CA TRP A 88 4.48 -11.47 10.73
C TRP A 88 5.60 -10.45 10.88
N PHE A 89 6.22 -10.36 12.06
CA PHE A 89 7.43 -9.56 12.26
C PHE A 89 8.55 -10.01 11.31
N THR A 90 8.78 -11.32 11.21
CA THR A 90 9.82 -11.89 10.36
C THR A 90 9.53 -11.59 8.89
N VAL A 91 8.32 -11.87 8.42
CA VAL A 91 7.88 -11.58 7.04
C VAL A 91 8.07 -10.10 6.71
N LEU A 92 7.65 -9.19 7.58
CA LEU A 92 7.78 -7.74 7.33
C LEU A 92 9.23 -7.26 7.34
N SER A 93 10.07 -7.84 8.20
CA SER A 93 11.50 -7.51 8.27
C SER A 93 12.24 -7.99 7.03
N GLU A 94 11.95 -9.21 6.56
CA GLU A 94 12.55 -9.78 5.35
C GLU A 94 12.18 -8.98 4.08
N HIS A 95 10.94 -8.48 3.99
CA HIS A 95 10.49 -7.71 2.83
C HIS A 95 10.79 -6.21 2.91
N LEU A 96 11.40 -5.72 4.01
CA LEU A 96 11.62 -4.29 4.19
C LEU A 96 12.55 -3.69 3.13
N SER A 97 13.64 -4.39 2.79
CA SER A 97 14.58 -3.90 1.76
C SER A 97 13.91 -3.77 0.40
N ASP A 98 13.12 -4.77 0.01
CA ASP A 98 12.39 -4.76 -1.27
C ASP A 98 11.37 -3.62 -1.32
N LEU A 99 10.74 -3.31 -0.19
CA LEU A 99 9.81 -2.21 -0.08
C LEU A 99 10.51 -0.85 -0.19
N VAL A 100 11.67 -0.69 0.44
CA VAL A 100 12.52 0.50 0.32
C VAL A 100 12.94 0.71 -1.13
N ASP A 101 13.40 -0.35 -1.81
CA ASP A 101 13.80 -0.29 -3.21
C ASP A 101 12.65 0.18 -4.11
N LYS A 102 11.42 -0.30 -3.86
CA LYS A 102 10.22 0.13 -4.59
C LYS A 102 9.87 1.59 -4.29
N ALA A 103 9.94 2.02 -3.03
CA ALA A 103 9.67 3.39 -2.62
C ALA A 103 10.68 4.38 -3.24
N VAL A 104 11.96 4.03 -3.23
CA VAL A 104 13.02 4.82 -3.85
C VAL A 104 12.81 4.89 -5.37
N ALA A 105 12.48 3.76 -6.00
CA ALA A 105 12.23 3.71 -7.44
C ALA A 105 10.98 4.50 -7.87
N SER A 106 9.92 4.54 -7.04
CA SER A 106 8.70 5.31 -7.36
C SER A 106 8.96 6.82 -7.42
N GLU A 107 9.94 7.31 -6.66
CA GLU A 107 10.37 8.72 -6.61
C GLU A 107 11.60 9.00 -7.50
N GLY A 108 11.88 8.13 -8.48
CA GLY A 108 12.92 8.33 -9.48
C GLY A 108 14.35 8.02 -9.02
N GLY A 109 14.54 7.38 -7.86
CA GLY A 109 15.84 6.89 -7.41
C GLY A 109 16.84 7.98 -6.97
N THR A 110 16.33 9.16 -6.64
CA THR A 110 17.17 10.31 -6.22
C THR A 110 17.87 10.04 -4.89
N ASP A 111 18.96 10.77 -4.62
CA ASP A 111 19.67 10.67 -3.34
C ASP A 111 18.80 11.09 -2.14
N ASP A 112 17.87 12.03 -2.36
CA ASP A 112 16.85 12.38 -1.36
C ASP A 112 15.91 11.21 -1.08
N ALA A 113 15.38 10.56 -2.13
CA ALA A 113 14.52 9.40 -1.99
C ALA A 113 15.22 8.25 -1.25
N LYS A 114 16.50 7.99 -1.54
CA LYS A 114 17.31 7.00 -0.80
C LYS A 114 17.41 7.34 0.69
N ARG A 115 17.76 8.58 1.02
CA ARG A 115 17.85 9.04 2.41
C ARG A 115 16.52 8.91 3.15
N ARG A 116 15.40 9.24 2.49
CA ARG A 116 14.05 9.05 3.06
C ARG A 116 13.71 7.58 3.21
N GLY A 117 14.10 6.74 2.25
CA GLY A 117 13.94 5.28 2.31
C GLY A 117 14.68 4.65 3.50
N ASP A 118 15.93 5.05 3.73
CA ASP A 118 16.72 4.61 4.88
C ASP A 118 16.08 5.06 6.21
N ALA A 119 15.58 6.30 6.27
CA ALA A 119 14.90 6.83 7.44
C ALA A 119 13.58 6.08 7.72
N PHE A 120 12.81 5.77 6.68
CA PHE A 120 11.63 4.92 6.74
C PHE A 120 11.97 3.53 7.30
N ALA A 121 12.99 2.87 6.73
CA ALA A 121 13.39 1.53 7.16
C ALA A 121 13.78 1.51 8.64
N HIS A 122 14.51 2.54 9.09
CA HIS A 122 14.89 2.69 10.48
C HIS A 122 13.67 2.90 11.40
N ALA A 123 12.79 3.83 11.07
CA ALA A 123 11.60 4.14 11.86
C ALA A 123 10.64 2.94 11.93
N PHE A 124 10.37 2.29 10.81
CA PHE A 124 9.47 1.13 10.77
C PHE A 124 10.06 -0.07 11.53
N SER A 125 11.36 -0.34 11.41
CA SER A 125 12.03 -1.38 12.20
C SER A 125 11.95 -1.10 13.71
N ALA A 126 12.11 0.16 14.12
CA ALA A 126 11.96 0.56 15.52
C ALA A 126 10.52 0.35 16.02
N HIS A 127 9.52 0.64 15.20
CA HIS A 127 8.13 0.35 15.53
C HIS A 127 7.84 -1.14 15.66
N LEU A 128 8.38 -1.97 14.76
CA LEU A 128 8.27 -3.42 14.84
C LEU A 128 8.95 -3.98 16.10
N ALA A 129 10.14 -3.50 16.44
CA ALA A 129 10.84 -3.92 17.65
C ALA A 129 10.05 -3.56 18.93
N ARG A 130 9.51 -2.33 19.01
CA ARG A 130 8.67 -1.92 20.14
C ARG A 130 7.40 -2.77 20.25
N LEU A 131 6.83 -3.17 19.12
CA LEU A 131 5.66 -4.05 19.11
C LEU A 131 5.99 -5.45 19.66
N MET A 132 7.18 -5.99 19.38
CA MET A 132 7.63 -7.26 19.96
C MET A 132 7.86 -7.18 21.46
N GLU A 133 8.41 -6.06 21.95
CA GLU A 133 8.69 -5.87 23.38
C GLU A 133 7.42 -5.60 24.20
N GLU A 134 6.50 -4.78 23.67
CA GLU A 134 5.28 -4.36 24.36
C GLU A 134 4.02 -4.53 23.47
N PRO A 135 3.59 -5.76 23.15
CA PRO A 135 2.39 -5.99 22.33
C PRO A 135 1.13 -5.34 22.93
N ALA A 136 1.03 -5.34 24.26
CA ALA A 136 -0.10 -4.78 24.99
C ALA A 136 -0.24 -3.25 24.85
N ALA A 137 0.81 -2.53 24.47
CA ALA A 137 0.78 -1.07 24.28
C ALA A 137 -0.11 -0.64 23.10
N TYR A 138 -0.44 -1.58 22.20
CA TYR A 138 -1.18 -1.33 20.97
C TYR A 138 -2.66 -1.78 21.02
N GLY A 139 -3.10 -2.35 22.16
CA GLY A 139 -4.47 -2.85 22.31
C GLY A 139 -4.73 -4.12 21.50
N LYS A 140 -5.98 -4.31 21.02
CA LYS A 140 -6.31 -5.43 20.14
C LYS A 140 -5.72 -5.17 18.76
N LEU A 141 -4.52 -5.70 18.52
CA LEU A 141 -3.81 -5.52 17.26
C LEU A 141 -4.12 -6.69 16.32
N GLY A 142 -4.63 -6.37 15.13
CA GLY A 142 -4.69 -7.32 14.03
C GLY A 142 -3.68 -6.97 12.93
N LEU A 143 -3.51 -7.90 11.99
CA LEU A 143 -2.62 -7.71 10.86
C LEU A 143 -2.94 -6.44 10.06
N ALA A 144 -4.22 -6.08 9.93
CA ALA A 144 -4.63 -4.86 9.23
C ALA A 144 -4.00 -3.60 9.85
N ASN A 145 -3.99 -3.50 11.18
CA ASN A 145 -3.39 -2.37 11.90
C ASN A 145 -1.86 -2.31 11.71
N LEU A 146 -1.20 -3.47 11.71
CA LEU A 146 0.24 -3.55 11.47
C LEU A 146 0.62 -3.12 10.05
N LEU A 147 -0.17 -3.53 9.07
CA LEU A 147 0.01 -3.10 7.68
C LEU A 147 -0.31 -1.60 7.52
N GLU A 148 -1.35 -1.09 8.19
CA GLU A 148 -1.67 0.35 8.18
C GLU A 148 -0.53 1.19 8.76
N LEU A 149 0.07 0.77 9.88
CA LEU A 149 1.24 1.42 10.47
C LEU A 149 2.41 1.55 9.47
N ARG A 150 2.62 0.53 8.65
CA ARG A 150 3.64 0.59 7.58
C ARG A 150 3.30 1.65 6.54
N GLU A 151 2.04 1.72 6.11
CA GLU A 151 1.59 2.73 5.15
C GLU A 151 1.62 4.15 5.74
N GLU A 152 1.33 4.30 7.03
CA GLU A 152 1.49 5.57 7.76
C GLU A 152 2.96 6.02 7.78
N CYS A 153 3.88 5.11 8.10
CA CYS A 153 5.31 5.39 8.04
C CYS A 153 5.72 5.82 6.63
N LEU A 154 5.31 5.09 5.58
CA LEU A 154 5.60 5.45 4.19
C LEU A 154 5.11 6.87 3.86
N ARG A 155 3.88 7.21 4.24
CA ARG A 155 3.30 8.55 4.04
C ARG A 155 4.06 9.63 4.82
N GLU A 156 4.49 9.35 6.05
CA GLU A 156 5.29 10.27 6.86
C GLU A 156 6.59 10.64 6.13
N PHE A 157 7.27 9.66 5.55
CA PHE A 157 8.47 9.86 4.74
C PHE A 157 8.18 10.28 3.29
N GLN A 158 6.98 10.78 3.01
CA GLN A 158 6.57 11.33 1.71
C GLN A 158 6.62 10.32 0.55
N PHE A 159 6.36 9.04 0.85
CA PHE A 159 6.08 8.01 -0.17
C PHE A 159 4.58 7.78 -0.25
N VAL A 160 3.95 8.25 -1.32
CA VAL A 160 2.48 8.21 -1.47
C VAL A 160 2.00 6.90 -2.08
N ASP A 161 2.70 6.38 -3.09
CA ASP A 161 2.36 5.12 -3.77
C ASP A 161 3.62 4.45 -4.31
N VAL A 162 4.23 3.60 -3.49
CA VAL A 162 5.47 2.88 -3.82
C VAL A 162 5.32 1.90 -4.98
N TYR A 163 4.08 1.54 -5.33
CA TYR A 163 3.76 0.61 -6.42
C TYR A 163 3.31 1.33 -7.69
N ARG A 164 3.23 2.67 -7.72
CA ARG A 164 2.68 3.44 -8.84
C ARG A 164 3.25 3.02 -10.19
N SER A 165 4.57 3.02 -10.32
CA SER A 165 5.27 2.71 -11.57
C SER A 165 5.08 1.24 -11.99
N ILE A 166 4.95 0.34 -11.01
CA ILE A 166 4.70 -1.08 -11.25
C ILE A 166 3.26 -1.27 -11.75
N LYS A 167 2.28 -0.73 -11.02
CA LYS A 167 0.85 -0.78 -11.40
C LYS A 167 0.62 -0.17 -12.78
N GLN A 168 1.26 0.96 -13.09
CA GLN A 168 1.15 1.57 -14.41
C GLN A 168 1.63 0.60 -15.51
N ARG A 169 2.81 0.01 -15.33
CA ARG A 169 3.38 -0.96 -16.28
C ARG A 169 2.46 -2.17 -16.48
N GLU A 170 2.01 -2.77 -15.38
CA GLU A 170 1.16 -3.96 -15.42
C GLU A 170 -0.20 -3.66 -16.06
N ASN A 171 -0.76 -2.48 -15.79
CA ASN A 171 -2.01 -2.03 -16.41
C ASN A 171 -1.84 -1.81 -17.92
N GLU A 172 -0.75 -1.17 -18.36
CA GLU A 172 -0.46 -0.96 -19.78
C GLU A 172 -0.28 -2.30 -20.52
N ALA A 173 0.47 -3.24 -19.93
CA ALA A 173 0.64 -4.59 -20.49
C ALA A 173 -0.69 -5.35 -20.55
N SER A 174 -1.50 -5.26 -19.49
CA SER A 174 -2.82 -5.90 -19.42
C SER A 174 -3.78 -5.37 -20.48
N LEU A 175 -3.84 -4.04 -20.66
CA LEU A 175 -4.68 -3.41 -21.66
C LEU A 175 -4.26 -3.81 -23.10
N ALA A 176 -2.97 -4.01 -23.35
CA ALA A 176 -2.46 -4.41 -24.66
C ALA A 176 -2.83 -5.86 -25.05
N VAL A 177 -3.06 -6.74 -24.07
CA VAL A 177 -3.43 -8.16 -24.29
C VAL A 177 -4.91 -8.44 -24.11
N LEU A 178 -5.66 -7.50 -23.55
CA LEU A 178 -7.10 -7.65 -23.28
C LEU A 178 -7.92 -8.06 -24.54
N PRO A 179 -7.69 -7.52 -25.75
CA PRO A 179 -8.41 -7.97 -26.94
C PRO A 179 -8.17 -9.43 -27.28
N ASP A 180 -6.93 -9.90 -27.13
CA ASP A 180 -6.52 -11.26 -27.47
C ASP A 180 -7.14 -12.26 -26.47
N LEU A 181 -7.08 -11.95 -25.17
CA LEU A 181 -7.73 -12.74 -24.11
C LEU A 181 -9.23 -12.89 -24.36
N ARG A 182 -9.90 -11.82 -24.79
CA ARG A 182 -11.34 -11.87 -25.09
C ARG A 182 -11.65 -12.77 -26.28
N GLN A 183 -10.79 -12.80 -27.29
CA GLN A 183 -10.96 -13.67 -28.45
C GLN A 183 -10.73 -15.15 -28.08
N ASP A 184 -9.72 -15.43 -27.27
CA ASP A 184 -9.43 -16.78 -26.77
C ASP A 184 -10.54 -17.32 -25.87
N CYS A 185 -11.16 -16.51 -25.01
CA CYS A 185 -12.26 -16.93 -24.14
C CYS A 185 -13.62 -17.10 -24.86
N LEU A 186 -13.75 -16.61 -26.10
CA LEU A 186 -14.97 -16.74 -26.91
C LEU A 186 -14.99 -18.02 -27.76
N HIS A 187 -13.91 -18.81 -27.72
CA HIS A 187 -13.78 -20.12 -28.35
C HIS A 187 -13.84 -21.25 -27.31
#